data_AF-K1S2H1-F1
#
_entry.id   AF-K1S2H1-F1
#
_cell.length_a   1.000
_cell.length_b   1.000
_cell.length_c   1.000
_cell.angle_alpha   90.00
_cell.angle_beta   90.00
_cell.angle_gamma   90.00
#
_symmetry.space_group_name_H-M   'P 1'
#
loop_
_entity.id
_entity.type
_entity.pdbx_description
1 polymer ?
#
loop_
_entity_poly.entity_id
_entity_poly.type
_entity_poly.pdbx_seq_one_letter_code
_entity_poly.pdbx_strand_id
1 'polypeptide(L)'
;YACEPTVYFDVEYCDKVDTKMSAEDAETVKKMFEGKSAYFDSPSCGFSENASIRIGCNTYMPACDGDETVKHGFMYFSLSKSENNELRKIMKKYGADTRKAI
;
A
#
# COMPACT_ATOMS: atom_id res chain seq x y z
N TYR A 1 -20.17 -7.27 -11.08
CA TYR A 1 -19.53 -6.57 -9.96
C TYR A 1 -18.34 -5.80 -10.51
N ALA A 2 -18.44 -4.48 -10.60
CA ALA A 2 -17.34 -3.64 -11.06
C ALA A 2 -16.29 -3.57 -9.93
N CYS A 3 -15.06 -3.96 -10.23
CA CYS A 3 -13.91 -3.87 -9.33
C CYS A 3 -13.45 -2.41 -9.26
N GLU A 4 -14.18 -1.56 -8.53
CA GLU A 4 -13.71 -0.21 -8.22
C GLU A 4 -12.47 -0.29 -7.29
N PRO A 5 -11.38 0.44 -7.58
CA PRO A 5 -10.24 0.51 -6.68
C PRO A 5 -10.68 1.17 -5.37
N THR A 6 -10.60 0.42 -4.27
CA THR A 6 -11.09 0.83 -2.94
C THR A 6 -9.96 0.59 -1.96
N VAL A 7 -9.53 1.62 -1.24
CA VAL A 7 -8.43 1.54 -0.27
C VAL A 7 -9.03 1.27 1.10
N TYR A 8 -8.56 0.24 1.80
CA TYR A 8 -9.05 -0.12 3.13
C TYR A 8 -7.92 0.06 4.14
N PHE A 9 -8.16 0.92 5.13
CA PHE A 9 -7.31 1.08 6.31
C PHE A 9 -8.18 0.82 7.56
N ASP A 10 -7.81 -0.16 8.37
CA ASP A 10 -8.19 -0.27 9.78
C ASP A 10 -6.89 -0.11 10.56
N VAL A 11 -6.75 0.53 11.72
CA VAL A 11 -5.49 0.43 12.50
C VAL A 11 -5.96 0.69 13.91
N GLU A 12 -5.85 -0.29 14.80
CA GLU A 12 -5.87 0.04 16.22
C GLU A 12 -4.64 0.93 16.47
N TYR A 13 -4.88 2.25 16.54
CA TYR A 13 -3.96 3.41 16.56
C TYR A 13 -3.83 4.31 15.30
N CYS A 14 -4.60 4.11 14.24
CA CYS A 14 -4.75 5.12 13.18
C CYS A 14 -6.19 5.09 12.65
N ASP A 15 -6.85 6.25 12.75
CA ASP A 15 -8.26 6.45 12.39
C ASP A 15 -8.58 5.87 11.00
N LYS A 16 -9.68 5.11 10.90
CA LYS A 16 -10.18 4.55 9.64
C LYS A 16 -10.36 5.66 8.61
N VAL A 17 -9.61 5.60 7.52
CA VAL A 17 -9.85 6.43 6.34
C VAL A 17 -10.37 5.54 5.22
N ASP A 18 -11.67 5.25 5.23
CA ASP A 18 -12.36 4.67 4.08
C ASP A 18 -12.56 5.77 3.03
N THR A 19 -11.49 6.08 2.29
CA THR A 19 -11.52 7.10 1.25
C THR A 19 -11.27 6.48 -0.12
N LYS A 20 -12.20 6.74 -1.04
CA LYS A 20 -12.03 6.38 -2.45
C LYS A 20 -10.83 7.13 -3.03
N MET A 21 -9.87 6.37 -3.53
CA MET A 21 -8.75 6.91 -4.29
C MET A 21 -9.24 7.45 -5.63
N SER A 22 -8.62 8.50 -6.15
CA SER A 22 -8.90 8.99 -7.50
C SER A 22 -8.46 7.94 -8.53
N ALA A 23 -9.10 7.93 -9.70
CA ALA A 23 -8.73 7.01 -10.77
C ALA A 23 -7.27 7.22 -11.24
N GLU A 24 -6.81 8.48 -11.26
CA GLU A 24 -5.44 8.86 -11.63
C GLU A 24 -4.40 8.31 -10.65
N ASP A 25 -4.64 8.50 -9.34
CA ASP A 25 -3.74 7.98 -8.30
C ASP A 25 -3.75 6.44 -8.30
N ALA A 26 -4.91 5.81 -8.51
CA ALA A 26 -5.04 4.36 -8.57
C ALA A 26 -4.30 3.76 -9.77
N GLU A 27 -4.38 4.41 -10.94
CA GLU A 27 -3.64 4.00 -12.13
C GLU A 27 -2.13 4.16 -11.93
N THR A 28 -1.72 5.23 -11.25
CA THR A 28 -0.30 5.48 -10.91
C THR A 28 0.24 4.39 -9.99
N VAL A 29 -0.46 4.07 -8.90
CA VAL A 29 -0.06 3.00 -7.98
C VAL A 29 -0.06 1.64 -8.68
N LYS A 30 -1.05 1.36 -9.53
CA LYS A 30 -1.11 0.13 -10.33
C LYS A 30 0.13 -0.02 -11.22
N LYS A 31 0.54 1.04 -11.92
CA LYS A 31 1.76 1.03 -12.75
C LYS A 31 3.04 0.82 -11.93
N MET A 32 3.11 1.35 -10.71
CA MET A 32 4.25 1.10 -9.82
C MET A 32 4.36 -0.38 -9.40
N PHE A 33 3.23 -1.08 -9.30
CA PHE A 33 3.20 -2.48 -8.86
C PHE A 33 3.32 -3.47 -10.02
N GLU A 34 2.91 -3.07 -11.22
CA GLU A 34 3.01 -3.88 -12.43
C GLU A 34 4.47 -4.12 -12.83
N GLY A 35 4.79 -5.36 -13.20
CA GLY A 35 6.13 -5.75 -13.65
C GLY A 35 7.18 -5.90 -12.54
N LYS A 36 6.80 -5.77 -11.26
CA LYS A 36 7.70 -6.05 -10.14
C LYS A 36 7.90 -7.56 -9.98
N SER A 37 9.16 -7.96 -9.81
CA SER A 37 9.51 -9.34 -9.50
C SER A 37 9.11 -9.65 -8.06
N ALA A 38 8.10 -10.50 -7.92
CA ALA A 38 7.67 -11.00 -6.63
C ALA A 38 8.68 -12.05 -6.11
N TYR A 39 8.93 -12.04 -4.80
CA TYR A 39 9.75 -12.99 -4.09
C TYR A 39 9.03 -13.51 -2.84
N PHE A 40 9.46 -14.68 -2.36
CA PHE A 40 9.00 -15.23 -1.09
C PHE A 40 9.97 -14.80 0.00
N ASP A 41 9.42 -14.27 1.09
CA ASP A 41 10.16 -13.86 2.25
C ASP A 41 9.31 -14.10 3.50
N SER A 42 9.91 -14.03 4.68
CA SER A 42 9.22 -14.16 5.95
C SER A 42 9.66 -13.06 6.93
N PRO A 43 9.49 -11.78 6.58
CA PRO A 43 9.85 -10.66 7.45
C PRO A 43 9.00 -10.68 8.73
N SER A 44 9.67 -10.44 9.86
CA SER A 44 9.11 -10.65 11.20
C SER A 44 8.06 -9.61 11.62
N CYS A 45 8.02 -8.44 10.98
CA CYS A 45 7.13 -7.33 11.33
C CYS A 45 7.18 -6.23 10.24
N GLY A 46 6.17 -5.36 10.20
CA GLY A 46 6.18 -4.16 9.33
C GLY A 46 5.06 -4.10 8.30
N PHE A 47 4.24 -5.14 8.16
CA PHE A 47 3.09 -5.16 7.24
C PHE A 47 1.78 -5.28 8.01
N SER A 48 0.79 -4.52 7.59
CA SER A 48 -0.52 -4.50 8.22
C SER A 48 -1.59 -4.42 7.13
N GLU A 49 -2.62 -5.28 7.17
CA GLU A 49 -3.79 -5.16 6.26
C GLU A 49 -4.48 -3.80 6.39
N ASN A 50 -4.28 -3.29 7.58
CA ASN A 50 -4.58 -2.02 8.15
C ASN A 50 -3.90 -0.80 7.48
N ALA A 51 -2.76 -1.02 6.83
CA ALA A 51 -2.03 -0.04 6.03
C ALA A 51 -2.02 -0.49 4.56
N SER A 52 -3.16 -0.98 4.04
CA SER A 52 -3.21 -1.59 2.71
C SER A 52 -3.87 -0.72 1.64
N ILE A 53 -3.47 -0.99 0.41
CA ILE A 53 -4.05 -0.44 -0.81
C ILE A 53 -4.71 -1.59 -1.55
N ARG A 54 -5.98 -1.43 -1.90
CA ARG A 54 -6.69 -2.43 -2.70
C ARG A 54 -7.07 -1.87 -4.07
N ILE A 55 -6.55 -2.55 -5.08
CA ILE A 55 -6.76 -2.22 -6.49
C ILE A 55 -7.47 -3.42 -7.11
N GLY A 56 -8.77 -3.25 -7.38
CA GLY A 56 -9.65 -4.35 -7.76
C GLY A 56 -9.74 -5.44 -6.68
N CYS A 57 -9.38 -6.67 -7.05
CA CYS A 57 -9.39 -7.83 -6.12
C CYS A 57 -8.06 -8.04 -5.39
N ASN A 58 -7.05 -7.22 -5.67
CA ASN A 58 -5.71 -7.38 -5.10
C ASN A 58 -5.52 -6.43 -3.93
N THR A 59 -4.99 -6.96 -2.82
CA THR A 59 -4.58 -6.18 -1.65
C THR A 59 -3.06 -6.11 -1.59
N TYR A 60 -2.54 -4.90 -1.45
CA TYR A 60 -1.12 -4.59 -1.37
C TYR A 60 -0.85 -3.91 -0.03
N MET A 61 0.14 -4.36 0.72
CA MET A 61 0.47 -3.85 2.05
C MET A 61 1.89 -3.31 2.02
N PRO A 62 2.08 -2.00 1.83
CA PRO A 62 3.39 -1.37 1.96
C PRO A 62 3.93 -1.49 3.39
N ALA A 63 5.25 -1.53 3.54
CA ALA A 63 5.90 -1.55 4.84
C ALA A 63 5.64 -0.25 5.63
N CYS A 64 5.16 -0.40 6.87
CA CYS A 64 4.82 0.71 7.76
C CYS A 64 6.06 1.52 8.19
N ASP A 65 7.21 0.87 8.32
CA ASP A 65 8.45 1.43 8.86
C ASP A 65 9.20 2.38 7.92
N GLY A 66 8.81 2.46 6.65
CA GLY A 66 9.53 3.28 5.66
C GLY A 66 10.11 2.47 4.51
N ASP A 67 10.22 1.16 4.66
CA ASP A 67 10.88 0.30 3.69
C ASP A 67 10.20 0.33 2.32
N GLU A 68 10.96 -0.02 1.29
CA GLU A 68 10.50 -0.11 -0.09
C GLU A 68 9.71 -1.39 -0.37
N THR A 69 9.60 -2.29 0.62
CA THR A 69 8.90 -3.57 0.46
C THR A 69 7.39 -3.41 0.53
N VAL A 70 6.70 -4.14 -0.34
CA VAL A 70 5.24 -4.26 -0.38
C VAL A 70 4.87 -5.75 -0.38
N LYS A 71 3.98 -6.13 0.53
CA LYS A 71 3.43 -7.48 0.62
C LYS A 71 2.15 -7.59 -0.21
N HIS A 72 2.00 -8.66 -0.96
CA HIS A 72 0.80 -9.03 -1.71
C HIS A 72 0.52 -10.53 -1.53
N GLY A 73 -0.49 -10.85 -0.71
CA GLY A 73 -0.76 -12.23 -0.30
C GLY A 73 0.42 -12.82 0.48
N PHE A 74 1.00 -13.91 -0.03
CA PHE A 74 2.21 -14.58 0.52
C PHE A 74 3.51 -14.12 -0.14
N MET A 75 3.44 -13.19 -1.08
CA MET A 75 4.57 -12.70 -1.84
C MET A 75 4.92 -11.27 -1.44
N TYR A 76 6.16 -10.90 -1.72
CA TYR A 76 6.73 -9.59 -1.45
C TYR A 76 7.34 -9.05 -2.74
N PHE A 77 7.37 -7.75 -2.89
CA PHE A 77 8.14 -7.11 -3.94
C PHE A 77 8.69 -5.78 -3.43
N SER A 78 9.78 -5.32 -4.03
CA SER A 78 10.38 -4.05 -3.67
C SER A 78 10.08 -3.00 -4.71
N LEU A 79 9.76 -1.80 -4.24
CA LEU A 79 9.70 -0.59 -5.05
C LEU A 79 11.10 0.03 -5.16
N SER A 80 11.30 0.87 -6.16
CA SER A 80 12.43 1.80 -6.11
C SER A 80 12.18 2.87 -5.06
N LYS A 81 13.24 3.54 -4.60
CA LYS A 81 13.12 4.68 -3.67
C LYS A 81 12.19 5.77 -4.20
N SER A 82 12.22 6.03 -5.51
CA SER A 82 11.34 7.04 -6.12
C SER A 82 9.88 6.63 -6.04
N GLU A 83 9.56 5.39 -6.41
CA GLU A 83 8.20 4.85 -6.36
C GLU A 83 7.68 4.77 -4.92
N ASN A 84 8.49 4.33 -3.96
CA ASN A 84 8.11 4.32 -2.55
C ASN A 84 7.81 5.73 -2.02
N ASN A 85 8.62 6.73 -2.40
CA ASN A 85 8.35 8.12 -2.03
C ASN A 85 7.06 8.66 -2.65
N GLU A 86 6.77 8.30 -3.91
CA GLU A 86 5.54 8.70 -4.58
C GLU A 86 4.31 8.02 -3.98
N LEU A 87 4.39 6.71 -3.75
CA LEU A 87 3.37 5.93 -3.06
C LEU A 87 3.04 6.55 -1.70
N ARG A 88 4.06 6.92 -0.92
CA ARG A 88 3.86 7.55 0.40
C ARG A 88 3.21 8.93 0.30
N LYS A 89 3.51 9.72 -0.74
CA LYS A 89 2.81 11.00 -0.99
C LYS A 89 1.32 10.76 -1.27
N ILE A 90 1.00 9.76 -2.09
CA ILE A 90 -0.37 9.37 -2.39
C ILE A 90 -1.07 8.88 -1.11
N MET A 91 -0.48 7.94 -0.38
CA MET A 91 -1.03 7.44 0.88
C MET A 91 -1.31 8.57 1.89
N LYS A 92 -0.37 9.50 2.05
CA LYS A 92 -0.52 10.68 2.92
C LYS A 92 -1.67 11.60 2.49
N LYS A 93 -1.88 11.80 1.18
CA LYS A 93 -3.02 12.55 0.63
C LYS A 93 -4.36 11.95 1.07
N TYR A 94 -4.39 10.64 1.24
CA TYR A 94 -5.56 9.87 1.69
C TYR A 94 -5.52 9.54 3.19
N GLY A 95 -4.75 10.27 4.00
CA GLY A 95 -4.73 10.15 5.47
C GLY A 95 -3.90 8.98 6.02
N ALA A 96 -3.30 8.15 5.17
CA ALA A 96 -2.39 7.09 5.58
C ALA A 96 -0.95 7.64 5.68
N ASP A 97 -0.65 8.32 6.78
CA ASP A 97 0.71 8.75 7.11
C ASP A 97 1.40 7.70 7.99
N THR A 98 2.19 6.83 7.35
CA THR A 98 2.95 5.78 8.04
C THR A 98 4.02 6.34 9.00
N ARG A 99 4.30 7.66 8.98
CA ARG A 99 5.28 8.30 9.89
C ARG A 99 4.70 8.74 11.23
N LYS A 100 3.39 8.59 11.47
CA LYS A 100 2.77 8.90 12.77
C LYS A 100 2.82 7.75 13.78
N ALA A 101 3.33 6.58 13.40
CA ALA A 101 3.58 5.48 14.32
C ALA A 101 4.94 5.67 15.03
N ILE A 102 5.02 6.66 15.93
CA ILE A 102 6.04 6.72 17.00
C ILE A 102 5.31 6.99 18.31
#